data_AF-A0AAV5CNY2-F1
#
_entry.id   AF-A0AAV5CNY2-F1
#
_cell.length_a   1.000
_cell.length_b   1.000
_cell.length_c   1.000
_cell.angle_alpha   90.00
_cell.angle_beta   90.00
_cell.angle_gamma   90.00
#
_symmetry.space_group_name_H-M   'P 1'
#
loop_
_entity.id
_entity.type
_entity.pdbx_description
1 polymer ?
#
loop_
_entity_poly.entity_id
_entity_poly.type
_entity_poly.pdbx_seq_one_letter_code
_entity_poly.pdbx_strand_id
1 'polypeptide(L)'
;MAGDTTKESEPQPQATQAQDKATPASAPLSEAEVEELPKAIVRRLVKDKLAHIAGGEGAEVIVNRDAMTAFAESARIFIHYLSATANDMCKESKRQTINADDVLKALDEMEF
;
A
#
# COMPACT_ATOMS: atom_id res chain seq x y z
N MET A 1 32.12 -16.59 -50.60
CA MET A 1 31.93 -18.01 -50.21
C MET A 1 31.59 -18.00 -48.73
N ALA A 2 30.36 -17.62 -48.37
CA ALA A 2 29.17 -18.50 -48.23
C ALA A 2 29.38 -19.48 -47.06
N GLY A 3 28.54 -19.61 -46.04
CA GLY A 3 27.25 -19.10 -45.56
C GLY A 3 27.14 -19.71 -44.15
N ASP A 4 26.06 -19.81 -43.39
CA ASP A 4 24.71 -19.29 -43.35
C ASP A 4 24.17 -19.77 -41.98
N THR A 5 23.05 -19.20 -41.60
CA THR A 5 22.33 -19.24 -40.33
C THR A 5 21.52 -20.54 -40.14
N THR A 6 21.19 -20.86 -38.87
CA THR A 6 19.95 -21.54 -38.42
C THR A 6 19.73 -23.05 -38.69
N LYS A 7 19.57 -23.86 -37.63
CA LYS A 7 18.32 -24.64 -37.41
C LYS A 7 18.14 -25.25 -36.01
N GLU A 8 16.92 -25.07 -35.53
CA GLU A 8 16.23 -25.61 -34.35
C GLU A 8 16.45 -27.09 -34.01
N SER A 9 16.36 -27.41 -32.72
CA SER A 9 15.69 -28.63 -32.26
C SER A 9 15.05 -28.43 -30.87
N GLU A 10 13.74 -28.22 -30.89
CA GLU A 10 12.75 -28.58 -29.87
C GLU A 10 11.66 -29.40 -30.62
N PRO A 11 10.68 -30.11 -30.01
CA PRO A 11 10.31 -30.20 -28.59
C PRO A 11 9.86 -31.61 -28.09
N GLN A 12 9.32 -31.66 -26.86
CA GLN A 12 8.34 -32.60 -26.25
C GLN A 12 8.82 -33.85 -25.48
N PRO A 13 8.00 -34.44 -24.55
CA PRO A 13 6.85 -33.92 -23.78
C PRO A 13 6.83 -34.38 -22.30
N GLN A 14 6.20 -33.61 -21.40
CA GLN A 14 5.33 -34.25 -20.40
C GLN A 14 4.20 -33.33 -19.93
N ALA A 15 3.00 -33.84 -20.13
CA ALA A 15 1.73 -33.18 -19.90
C ALA A 15 1.12 -33.64 -18.58
N THR A 16 0.52 -32.67 -17.90
CA THR A 16 -0.76 -32.73 -17.17
C THR A 16 -0.82 -33.48 -15.84
N GLN A 17 -1.13 -32.72 -14.78
CA GLN A 17 -2.37 -32.94 -14.04
C GLN A 17 -2.94 -31.64 -13.47
N ALA A 18 -4.16 -31.34 -13.90
CA ALA A 18 -5.02 -30.27 -13.43
C ALA A 18 -5.55 -30.58 -12.03
N GLN A 19 -5.60 -29.57 -11.16
CA GLN A 19 -6.63 -29.50 -10.12
C GLN A 19 -7.27 -28.11 -10.16
N ASP A 20 -8.46 -28.13 -10.75
CA ASP A 20 -9.54 -27.18 -10.61
C ASP A 20 -9.85 -26.98 -9.12
N LYS A 21 -9.62 -25.78 -8.60
CA LYS A 21 -10.32 -25.29 -7.42
C LYS A 21 -10.70 -23.85 -7.67
N ALA A 22 -11.95 -23.67 -8.09
CA ALA A 22 -12.59 -22.38 -8.27
C ALA A 22 -12.40 -21.49 -7.03
N THR A 23 -11.52 -20.51 -7.15
CA THR A 23 -11.53 -19.32 -6.31
C THR A 23 -12.63 -18.42 -6.85
N PRO A 24 -13.65 -18.02 -6.07
CA PRO A 24 -14.65 -17.08 -6.54
C PRO A 24 -13.93 -15.79 -6.95
N ALA A 25 -14.15 -15.39 -8.19
CA ALA A 25 -13.61 -14.17 -8.78
C ALA A 25 -14.04 -12.97 -7.94
N SER A 26 -13.12 -12.44 -7.13
CA SER A 26 -13.21 -11.06 -6.69
C SER A 26 -13.15 -10.21 -7.94
N ALA A 27 -14.19 -9.42 -8.17
CA ALA A 27 -14.17 -8.39 -9.20
C ALA A 27 -12.86 -7.58 -9.08
N PRO A 28 -12.24 -7.16 -10.19
CA PRO A 28 -11.07 -6.30 -10.12
C PRO A 28 -11.52 -4.98 -9.50
N LEU A 29 -11.21 -4.79 -8.22
CA LEU A 29 -11.24 -3.47 -7.59
C LEU A 29 -10.32 -2.59 -8.42
N SER A 30 -10.80 -1.42 -8.82
CA SER A 30 -9.96 -0.47 -9.54
C SER A 30 -8.70 -0.16 -8.72
N GLU A 31 -7.55 0.09 -9.36
CA GLU A 31 -6.29 0.41 -8.64
C GLU A 31 -6.49 1.53 -7.60
N ALA A 32 -7.39 2.47 -7.90
CA ALA A 32 -7.80 3.54 -6.99
C ALA A 32 -8.52 3.04 -5.72
N GLU A 33 -9.34 1.98 -5.81
CA GLU A 33 -10.05 1.39 -4.67
C GLU A 33 -9.13 0.53 -3.79
N VAL A 34 -8.09 -0.07 -4.36
CA VAL A 34 -7.09 -0.85 -3.59
C VAL A 34 -6.20 0.07 -2.75
N GLU A 35 -5.99 1.30 -3.21
CA GLU A 35 -5.15 2.29 -2.53
C GLU A 35 -5.91 3.10 -1.45
N GLU A 36 -7.23 2.95 -1.37
CA GLU A 36 -8.05 3.58 -0.33
C GLU A 36 -8.08 2.77 0.97
N LEU A 37 -7.73 3.42 2.08
CA LEU A 37 -7.88 2.85 3.41
C LEU A 37 -9.37 2.62 3.73
N PRO A 38 -9.74 1.54 4.45
CA PRO A 38 -11.12 1.31 4.86
C PRO A 38 -11.66 2.50 5.68
N LYS A 39 -12.63 3.22 5.10
CA LYS A 39 -13.22 4.44 5.67
C LYS A 39 -13.78 4.23 7.08
N ALA A 40 -14.25 3.01 7.40
CA ALA A 40 -14.70 2.65 8.73
C ALA A 40 -13.59 2.71 9.79
N ILE A 41 -12.37 2.29 9.45
CA ILE A 41 -11.21 2.32 10.35
C ILE A 41 -10.76 3.76 10.57
N VAL A 42 -10.64 4.55 9.49
CA VAL A 42 -10.30 5.98 9.56
C VAL A 42 -11.32 6.73 10.44
N ARG A 43 -12.61 6.49 10.21
CA ARG A 43 -13.69 7.10 11.02
C ARG A 43 -13.61 6.76 12.50
N ARG A 44 -13.35 5.49 12.82
CA ARG A 44 -13.19 5.05 14.22
C ARG A 44 -12.01 5.77 14.87
N LEU A 45 -10.86 5.80 14.20
CA LEU A 45 -9.64 6.42 14.73
C LEU A 45 -9.82 7.92 14.98
N VAL A 46 -10.35 8.65 14.00
CA VAL A 46 -10.58 10.10 14.10
C VAL A 46 -11.54 10.42 15.24
N LYS A 47 -12.68 9.72 15.33
CA LYS A 47 -13.66 9.96 16.40
C LYS A 47 -13.12 9.63 17.79
N ASP A 48 -12.40 8.52 17.93
CA ASP A 48 -11.79 8.10 19.18
C ASP A 48 -10.81 9.17 19.71
N LYS A 49 -9.92 9.65 18.83
CA LYS A 49 -8.97 10.72 19.19
C LYS A 49 -9.66 12.04 19.50
N LEU A 50 -10.67 12.42 18.73
CA LEU A 50 -11.42 13.66 18.99
C LEU A 50 -12.23 13.59 20.29
N ALA A 51 -12.85 12.46 20.61
CA ALA A 51 -13.57 12.28 21.88
C ALA A 51 -12.62 12.38 23.09
N HIS A 52 -11.43 11.77 22.97
CA HIS A 52 -10.41 11.87 24.01
C HIS A 52 -9.92 13.31 24.23
N ILE A 53 -9.77 14.09 23.15
CA ILE A 53 -9.35 15.51 23.23
C ILE A 53 -10.48 16.41 23.77
N ALA A 54 -11.73 16.14 23.39
CA ALA A 54 -12.86 17.02 23.65
C ALA A 54 -13.42 16.98 25.08
N GLY A 55 -13.00 16.03 25.93
CA GLY A 55 -13.44 16.00 27.34
C GLY A 55 -13.62 14.63 27.98
N GLY A 56 -13.16 13.55 27.34
CA GLY A 56 -13.20 12.19 27.91
C GLY A 56 -14.37 11.34 27.43
N GLU A 57 -14.41 10.10 27.93
CA GLU A 57 -15.27 9.02 27.47
C GLU A 57 -16.76 9.40 27.53
N GLY A 58 -17.38 9.64 26.37
CA GLY A 58 -18.79 10.06 26.24
C GLY A 58 -19.01 11.35 25.46
N ALA A 59 -17.96 12.11 25.14
CA ALA A 59 -18.07 13.28 24.26
C ALA A 59 -18.36 12.84 22.81
N GLU A 60 -19.58 13.09 22.32
CA GLU A 60 -19.94 12.81 20.94
C GLU A 60 -19.45 13.91 20.00
N VAL A 61 -18.38 13.61 19.25
CA VAL A 61 -17.87 14.53 18.22
C VAL A 61 -18.46 14.18 16.85
N ILE A 62 -19.19 15.14 16.28
CA ILE A 62 -19.72 15.05 14.92
C ILE A 62 -18.67 15.60 13.96
N VAL A 63 -18.22 14.76 13.03
CA VAL A 63 -17.27 15.13 11.97
C VAL A 63 -18.01 15.18 10.65
N ASN A 64 -17.83 16.27 9.89
CA ASN A 64 -18.41 16.43 8.56
C ASN A 64 -17.91 15.33 7.61
N ARG A 65 -18.76 14.89 6.68
CA ARG A 65 -18.41 13.90 5.65
C ARG A 65 -17.18 14.32 4.85
N ASP A 66 -17.09 15.59 4.45
CA ASP A 66 -15.97 16.07 3.63
C ASP A 66 -14.66 16.07 4.44
N ALA A 67 -14.73 16.42 5.72
CA ALA A 67 -13.58 16.30 6.63
C ALA A 67 -13.15 14.84 6.81
N MET A 68 -14.09 13.91 6.91
CA MET A 68 -13.79 12.47 6.97
C MET A 68 -13.11 11.96 5.69
N THR A 69 -13.55 12.42 4.53
CA THR A 69 -12.90 12.10 3.24
C THR A 69 -11.49 12.67 3.21
N ALA A 70 -11.31 13.94 3.60
CA ALA A 70 -10.01 14.58 3.66
C ALA A 70 -9.03 13.82 4.57
N PHE A 71 -9.47 13.28 5.71
CA PHE A 71 -8.62 12.43 6.56
C PHE A 71 -8.20 11.13 5.85
N ALA A 72 -9.10 10.48 5.11
CA ALA A 72 -8.78 9.25 4.40
C ALA A 72 -7.76 9.50 3.28
N GLU A 73 -7.95 10.57 2.51
CA GLU A 73 -7.03 10.99 1.45
C GLU A 73 -5.67 11.44 2.02
N SER A 74 -5.68 12.24 3.09
CA SER A 74 -4.46 12.71 3.76
C SER A 74 -3.65 11.54 4.33
N ALA A 75 -4.30 10.54 4.92
CA ALA A 75 -3.62 9.35 5.42
C ALA A 75 -2.93 8.56 4.30
N ARG A 76 -3.57 8.46 3.13
CA ARG A 76 -2.95 7.84 1.94
C ARG A 76 -1.72 8.63 1.48
N ILE A 77 -1.86 9.94 1.33
CA ILE A 77 -0.75 10.82 0.93
C ILE A 77 0.41 10.72 1.92
N PHE A 78 0.11 10.68 3.22
CA PHE A 78 1.12 10.51 4.28
C PHE A 78 1.88 9.18 4.13
N ILE A 79 1.18 8.06 3.89
CA ILE A 79 1.83 6.75 3.69
C ILE A 79 2.76 6.80 2.48
N HIS A 80 2.34 7.40 1.36
CA HIS A 80 3.19 7.52 0.18
C HIS A 80 4.39 8.42 0.43
N TYR A 81 4.19 9.55 1.10
CA TYR A 81 5.27 10.49 1.39
C TYR A 81 6.31 9.86 2.31
N LEU A 82 5.88 9.24 3.41
CA LEU A 82 6.76 8.49 4.31
C LEU A 82 7.49 7.36 3.59
N SER A 83 6.78 6.60 2.74
CA SER A 83 7.39 5.51 1.98
C SER A 83 8.43 6.01 0.99
N ALA A 84 8.19 7.16 0.34
CA ALA A 84 9.15 7.77 -0.57
C ALA A 84 10.40 8.25 0.17
N THR A 85 10.24 8.96 1.29
CA THR A 85 11.36 9.43 2.11
C THR A 85 12.17 8.28 2.69
N ALA A 86 11.52 7.25 3.25
CA ALA A 86 12.20 6.05 3.76
C ALA A 86 12.92 5.26 2.65
N ASN A 87 12.35 5.23 1.45
CA ASN A 87 12.98 4.61 0.29
C ASN A 87 14.27 5.35 -0.12
N ASP A 88 14.28 6.68 -0.04
CA ASP A 88 15.47 7.46 -0.36
C ASP A 88 16.61 7.20 0.65
N MET A 89 16.30 7.08 1.94
CA MET A 89 17.26 6.67 2.98
C MET A 89 17.79 5.25 2.78
N CYS A 90 16.90 4.32 2.38
CA CYS A 90 17.28 2.96 2.03
C CYS A 90 18.26 2.93 0.84
N LYS A 91 17.98 3.71 -0.21
CA LYS A 91 18.84 3.81 -1.40
C LYS A 91 20.18 4.47 -1.11
N GLU A 92 20.21 5.49 -0.25
CA GLU A 92 21.46 6.14 0.18
C GLU A 92 22.38 5.13 0.89
N SER A 93 21.78 4.22 1.64
CA SER A 93 22.48 3.08 2.27
C SER A 93 22.81 1.92 1.30
N LYS A 94 22.57 2.08 -0.02
CA LYS A 94 22.74 1.06 -1.07
C LYS A 94 21.94 -0.23 -0.83
N ARG A 95 20.83 -0.14 -0.11
CA ARG A 95 19.92 -1.26 0.15
C ARG A 95 18.73 -1.23 -0.82
N GLN A 96 18.15 -2.40 -1.05
CA GLN A 96 16.93 -2.56 -1.87
C GLN A 96 15.68 -2.85 -1.03
N THR A 97 15.84 -2.99 0.28
CA THR A 97 14.74 -3.31 1.21
C THR A 97 14.74 -2.31 2.34
N ILE A 98 13.64 -1.56 2.44
CA ILE A 98 13.38 -0.60 3.51
C ILE A 98 13.27 -1.37 4.83
N ASN A 99 13.98 -0.90 5.85
CA ASN A 99 13.91 -1.45 7.20
C ASN A 99 13.25 -0.46 8.19
N ALA A 100 13.12 -0.85 9.46
CA ALA A 100 12.52 0.01 10.47
C ALA A 100 13.33 1.30 10.71
N ASP A 101 14.65 1.24 10.66
CA ASP A 101 15.51 2.40 10.89
C ASP A 101 15.33 3.47 9.81
N ASP A 102 15.10 3.07 8.55
CA ASP A 102 14.80 4.00 7.46
C ASP A 102 13.50 4.76 7.71
N VAL A 103 12.47 4.05 8.19
CA VAL A 103 11.16 4.64 8.47
C VAL A 103 11.24 5.61 9.65
N LEU A 104 11.96 5.24 10.71
CA LEU A 104 12.12 6.10 11.88
C LEU A 104 12.91 7.37 11.54
N LYS A 105 14.02 7.24 10.80
CA LYS A 105 14.79 8.40 10.34
C LYS A 105 14.00 9.27 9.35
N ALA A 106 13.16 8.66 8.51
CA ALA A 106 12.30 9.41 7.61
C ALA A 106 11.24 10.21 8.37
N LEU A 107 10.71 9.70 9.49
CA LEU A 107 9.83 10.47 10.37
C LEU A 107 10.57 11.67 11.00
N ASP A 108 11.80 11.47 11.45
CA ASP A 108 12.63 12.56 11.99
C ASP A 108 12.90 13.65 10.91
N GLU A 109 13.24 13.25 9.68
CA GLU A 109 13.47 14.15 8.54
C GLU A 109 12.19 14.91 8.13
N MET A 110 11.03 14.27 8.26
CA MET A 110 9.72 14.85 7.95
C MET A 110 9.16 15.72 9.09
N GLU A 111 9.85 15.82 10.23
CA GLU A 111 9.44 16.56 11.43
C GLU A 111 8.09 16.08 12.04
N PHE A 112 7.87 14.77 12.07
CA PHE A 112 6.65 14.13 12.60
C PHE A 112 6.81 13.42 13.96
#